data_AF-A0A0K8V8F1-F1
#
_entry.id   AF-A0A0K8V8F1-F1
#
_cell.length_a   1.000
_cell.length_b   1.000
_cell.length_c   1.000
_cell.angle_alpha   90.00
_cell.angle_beta   90.00
_cell.angle_gamma   90.00
#
_symmetry.space_group_name_H-M   'P 1'
#
loop_
_entity.id
_entity.type
_entity.pdbx_description
1 polymer ?
#
loop_
_entity_poly.entity_id
_entity_poly.type
_entity_poly.pdbx_seq_one_letter_code
_entity_poly.pdbx_strand_id
1 'polypeptide(L)'
;MDTFRKWLNKPKADDKSLLARFYHADRSLTAVASELDSFDGRAEPDRCSRLVSRLRQGQDKVLSITNLIMEELLGDERHPRAFRAKFPEEVLQENLAGQLWFGAECLAAGSSIMHREQESKEMRPLAQAVTKSLGNVRSLLRDQCLRNNVPNSKTLHLDINDSNTEQLYESLKIFDRLFAEFELRYVSAMVQVKTKDEYEMQEMICVLFSETLHRALKLGLIDQDKVDTFDPALMFSIPRLAIITGLVVFPKGPLNMDMPADQLSEMFRPFRTILIKIRDLLRALSKSELQQLEKLLCTNEDIQLTLPVGTSSIEAPSEDQQNNNSTTTSTNASISQNPASSTIEETLAHPLQQRNNNLSGTSPNATTWETQVSTANPSTL
;
A
#
# COMPACT_ATOMS: atom_id res chain seq x y z
N MET A 1 20.25 -47.99 1.11
CA MET A 1 21.40 -47.18 0.66
C MET A 1 21.09 -45.68 0.72
N ASP A 2 19.90 -45.23 0.29
CA ASP A 2 19.53 -43.80 0.28
C ASP A 2 19.47 -43.13 1.66
N THR A 3 19.00 -43.82 2.70
CA THR A 3 18.92 -43.28 4.07
C THR A 3 20.29 -42.97 4.68
N PHE A 4 21.29 -43.81 4.39
CA PHE A 4 22.67 -43.62 4.85
C PHE A 4 23.35 -42.46 4.12
N ARG A 5 23.08 -42.31 2.81
CA ARG A 5 23.57 -41.20 1.98
C ARG A 5 22.94 -39.87 2.39
N LYS A 6 21.63 -39.85 2.66
CA LYS A 6 20.92 -38.67 3.22
C LYS A 6 21.42 -38.30 4.63
N TRP A 7 21.92 -39.25 5.42
CA TRP A 7 22.51 -38.95 6.73
C TRP A 7 23.91 -38.34 6.61
N LEU A 8 24.75 -38.86 5.71
CA LEU A 8 26.10 -38.35 5.42
C LEU A 8 26.09 -36.95 4.78
N ASN A 9 25.08 -36.64 3.97
CA ASN A 9 24.99 -35.38 3.23
C ASN A 9 24.31 -34.22 3.99
N LYS A 10 23.98 -34.41 5.27
CA LYS A 10 23.40 -33.34 6.08
C LYS A 10 24.34 -32.12 6.10
N PRO A 11 23.83 -30.91 5.82
CA PRO A 11 24.62 -29.70 5.94
C PRO A 11 25.22 -29.55 7.34
N LYS A 12 26.48 -29.11 7.38
CA LYS A 12 27.15 -28.79 8.64
C LYS A 12 26.63 -27.45 9.16
N ALA A 13 26.69 -27.25 10.47
CA ALA A 13 26.17 -26.04 11.11
C ALA A 13 26.90 -24.75 10.71
N ASP A 14 28.14 -24.86 10.21
CA ASP A 14 28.98 -23.76 9.74
C ASP A 14 28.83 -23.47 8.24
N ASP A 15 28.07 -24.28 7.50
CA ASP A 15 27.86 -24.13 6.06
C ASP A 15 26.95 -22.94 5.75
N LYS A 16 27.50 -21.99 4.99
CA LYS A 16 26.82 -20.73 4.64
C LYS A 16 26.11 -20.76 3.29
N SER A 17 26.11 -21.89 2.58
CA SER A 17 25.40 -22.04 1.30
C SER A 17 23.89 -21.81 1.45
N LEU A 18 23.21 -21.41 0.36
CA LEU A 18 21.76 -21.16 0.38
C LEU A 18 20.96 -22.42 0.77
N LEU A 19 21.33 -23.58 0.25
CA LEU A 19 20.69 -24.87 0.59
C LEU A 19 20.88 -25.22 2.07
N ALA A 20 22.08 -25.03 2.64
CA ALA A 20 22.32 -25.26 4.05
C ALA A 20 21.49 -24.31 4.94
N ARG A 21 21.50 -23.02 4.61
CA ARG A 21 20.70 -22.00 5.31
C ARG A 21 19.21 -22.35 5.26
N PHE A 22 18.71 -22.76 4.09
CA PHE A 22 17.32 -23.20 3.91
C PHE A 22 17.03 -24.41 4.80
N TYR A 23 17.86 -25.46 4.72
CA TYR A 23 17.67 -26.71 5.46
C TYR A 23 17.56 -26.47 6.98
N HIS A 24 18.44 -25.64 7.55
CA HIS A 24 18.40 -25.33 8.97
C HIS A 24 17.23 -24.44 9.37
N ALA A 25 16.90 -23.42 8.57
CA ALA A 25 15.77 -22.54 8.82
C ALA A 25 14.45 -23.33 8.78
N ASP A 26 14.29 -24.16 7.76
CA ASP A 26 13.11 -24.97 7.55
C ASP A 26 12.94 -26.04 8.63
N ARG A 27 14.02 -26.72 9.04
CA ARG A 27 13.99 -27.67 10.16
C ARG A 27 13.60 -26.98 11.48
N SER A 28 14.12 -25.78 11.73
CA SER A 28 13.74 -25.00 12.91
C SER A 28 12.27 -24.62 12.88
N LEU A 29 11.75 -24.22 11.71
CA LEU A 29 10.34 -23.90 11.54
C LEU A 29 9.45 -25.12 11.80
N THR A 30 9.79 -26.28 11.22
CA THR A 30 9.06 -27.54 11.45
C THR A 30 9.07 -27.95 12.92
N ALA A 31 10.17 -27.74 13.64
CA ALA A 31 10.23 -28.01 15.08
C ALA A 31 9.29 -27.12 15.89
N VAL A 32 9.22 -25.81 15.57
CA VAL A 32 8.29 -24.89 16.23
C VAL A 32 6.83 -25.25 15.92
N ALA A 33 6.50 -25.61 14.67
CA ALA A 33 5.16 -26.05 14.30
C ALA A 33 4.75 -27.32 15.06
N SER A 34 5.62 -28.32 15.10
CA SER A 34 5.37 -29.55 15.86
C SER A 34 5.23 -29.31 17.36
N GLU A 35 5.95 -28.33 17.92
CA GLU A 35 5.78 -27.95 19.32
C GLU A 35 4.41 -27.29 19.53
N LEU A 36 3.97 -26.42 18.62
CA LEU A 36 2.67 -25.77 18.67
C LEU A 36 1.51 -26.78 18.63
N ASP A 37 1.65 -27.86 17.86
CA ASP A 37 0.64 -28.93 17.76
C ASP A 37 0.63 -29.87 18.97
N SER A 38 1.63 -29.80 19.86
CA SER A 38 1.84 -30.79 20.93
C SER A 38 1.12 -30.49 22.25
N PHE A 39 0.50 -29.32 22.39
CA PHE A 39 -0.16 -28.90 23.63
C PHE A 39 -1.44 -28.11 23.36
N ASP A 40 -2.28 -27.96 24.39
CA ASP A 40 -3.47 -27.12 24.33
C ASP A 40 -3.08 -25.64 24.53
N GLY A 41 -3.12 -24.86 23.45
CA GLY A 41 -2.84 -23.42 23.48
C GLY A 41 -3.74 -22.61 24.40
N ARG A 42 -4.94 -23.11 24.75
CA ARG A 42 -5.85 -22.44 25.71
C ARG A 42 -5.41 -22.62 27.15
N ALA A 43 -4.80 -23.77 27.45
CA ALA A 43 -4.25 -24.06 28.77
C ALA A 43 -2.95 -23.29 29.05
N GLU A 44 -2.15 -23.03 28.00
CA GLU A 44 -0.87 -22.31 28.10
C GLU A 44 -0.78 -21.12 27.11
N PRO A 45 -1.54 -20.02 27.32
CA PRO A 45 -1.65 -18.92 26.35
C PRO A 45 -0.31 -18.18 26.12
N ASP A 46 0.48 -17.96 27.17
CA ASP A 46 1.78 -17.29 27.04
C ASP A 46 2.79 -18.12 26.24
N ARG A 47 2.76 -19.45 26.40
CA ARG A 47 3.61 -20.36 25.64
C ARG A 47 3.18 -20.38 24.17
N CYS A 48 1.87 -20.43 23.91
CA CYS A 48 1.30 -20.34 22.58
C CYS A 48 1.73 -19.04 21.87
N SER A 49 1.57 -17.89 22.53
CA SER A 49 1.96 -16.59 21.97
C SER A 49 3.45 -16.53 21.60
N ARG A 50 4.34 -17.02 22.48
CA ARG A 50 5.78 -17.12 22.19
C ARG A 50 6.09 -18.03 21.00
N LEU A 51 5.42 -19.17 20.90
CA LEU A 51 5.64 -20.12 19.79
C LEU A 51 5.09 -19.59 18.47
N VAL A 52 3.94 -18.92 18.47
CA VAL A 52 3.41 -18.23 17.27
C VAL A 52 4.36 -17.13 16.80
N SER A 53 4.94 -16.35 17.72
CA SER A 53 5.96 -15.35 17.36
C SER A 53 7.20 -15.99 16.72
N ARG A 54 7.70 -17.09 17.30
CA ARG A 54 8.82 -17.87 16.72
C ARG A 54 8.47 -18.50 15.38
N LEU A 55 7.22 -18.94 15.21
CA LEU A 55 6.73 -19.52 13.97
C LEU A 55 6.78 -18.47 12.85
N ARG A 56 6.27 -17.26 13.11
CA ARG A 56 6.30 -16.13 12.16
C ARG A 56 7.73 -15.77 11.74
N GLN A 57 8.64 -15.63 12.71
CA GLN A 57 10.06 -15.38 12.41
C GLN A 57 10.70 -16.51 11.58
N GLY A 58 10.31 -17.77 11.87
CA GLY A 58 10.74 -18.93 11.09
C GLY A 58 10.20 -18.90 9.65
N GLN A 59 8.94 -18.50 9.47
CA GLN A 59 8.30 -18.33 8.17
C GLN A 59 9.00 -17.25 7.34
N ASP A 60 9.19 -16.06 7.92
CA ASP A 60 9.94 -14.96 7.29
C ASP A 60 11.32 -15.43 6.81
N LYS A 61 12.05 -16.13 7.67
CA LYS A 61 13.39 -16.63 7.36
C LYS A 61 13.40 -17.67 6.24
N VAL A 62 12.49 -18.64 6.29
CA VAL A 62 12.39 -19.69 5.26
C VAL A 62 12.02 -19.07 3.91
N LEU A 63 11.04 -18.16 3.90
CA LEU A 63 10.57 -17.52 2.68
C LEU A 63 11.61 -16.56 2.09
N SER A 64 12.32 -15.80 2.93
CA SER A 64 13.45 -14.95 2.52
C SER A 64 14.54 -15.77 1.82
N ILE A 65 14.95 -16.91 2.40
CA ILE A 65 15.95 -17.78 1.76
C ILE A 65 15.40 -18.40 0.47
N THR A 66 14.13 -18.78 0.46
CA THR A 66 13.46 -19.32 -0.74
C THR A 66 13.42 -18.28 -1.86
N ASN A 67 13.19 -17.00 -1.54
CA ASN A 67 13.26 -15.90 -2.51
C ASN A 67 14.66 -15.74 -3.10
N LEU A 68 15.72 -15.81 -2.28
CA LEU A 68 17.11 -15.79 -2.78
C LEU A 68 17.40 -16.98 -3.72
N ILE A 69 16.91 -18.18 -3.38
CA ILE A 69 17.03 -19.35 -4.24
C ILE A 69 16.28 -19.13 -5.56
N MET A 70 15.07 -18.56 -5.53
CA MET A 70 14.31 -18.26 -6.75
C MET A 70 14.96 -17.14 -7.59
N GLU A 71 15.55 -16.12 -6.97
CA GLU A 71 16.32 -15.09 -7.67
C GLU A 71 17.50 -15.70 -8.42
N GLU A 72 18.24 -16.60 -7.77
CA GLU A 72 19.40 -17.24 -8.38
C GLU A 72 19.03 -18.26 -9.46
N LEU A 73 17.99 -19.09 -9.23
CA LEU A 73 17.62 -20.14 -10.18
C LEU A 73 16.77 -19.62 -11.34
N LEU A 74 15.79 -18.76 -11.08
CA LEU A 74 14.82 -18.34 -12.09
C LEU A 74 15.21 -17.04 -12.81
N GLY A 75 15.93 -16.12 -12.15
CA GLY A 75 16.32 -14.83 -12.73
C GLY A 75 15.13 -14.10 -13.39
N ASP A 76 15.21 -13.88 -14.69
CA ASP A 76 14.18 -13.18 -15.49
C ASP A 76 12.89 -14.00 -15.69
N GLU A 77 12.88 -15.30 -15.39
CA GLU A 77 11.66 -16.13 -15.45
C GLU A 77 10.74 -15.93 -14.23
N ARG A 78 11.15 -15.11 -13.25
CA ARG A 78 10.30 -14.72 -12.10
C ARG A 78 9.02 -14.04 -12.59
N HIS A 79 7.91 -14.35 -11.93
CA HIS A 79 6.63 -13.73 -12.23
C HIS A 79 6.67 -12.23 -11.88
N PRO A 80 6.29 -11.33 -12.80
CA PRO A 80 6.46 -9.90 -12.61
C PRO A 80 5.60 -9.39 -11.44
N ARG A 81 6.21 -8.50 -10.63
CA ARG A 81 5.55 -7.83 -9.49
C ARG A 81 5.22 -6.35 -9.78
N ALA A 82 5.08 -5.98 -11.05
CA ALA A 82 4.80 -4.60 -11.47
C ALA A 82 3.52 -4.01 -10.83
N PHE A 83 2.58 -4.87 -10.43
CA PHE A 83 1.39 -4.46 -9.70
C PHE A 83 1.68 -3.79 -8.34
N ARG A 84 2.87 -4.00 -7.74
CA ARG A 84 3.27 -3.36 -6.49
C ARG A 84 3.33 -1.84 -6.60
N ALA A 85 3.54 -1.29 -7.81
CA ALA A 85 3.50 0.15 -8.04
C ALA A 85 2.12 0.77 -7.74
N LYS A 86 1.05 -0.07 -7.71
CA LYS A 86 -0.30 0.35 -7.35
C LYS A 86 -0.57 0.30 -5.85
N PHE A 87 0.30 -0.33 -5.07
CA PHE A 87 0.14 -0.44 -3.63
C PHE A 87 0.55 0.87 -2.95
N PRO A 88 -0.12 1.24 -1.84
CA PRO A 88 0.38 2.28 -0.95
C PRO A 88 1.78 1.92 -0.44
N GLU A 89 2.66 2.92 -0.30
CA GLU A 89 4.05 2.70 0.13
C GLU A 89 4.12 2.06 1.53
N GLU A 90 3.14 2.34 2.39
CA GLU A 90 3.06 1.84 3.76
C GLU A 90 2.88 0.32 3.84
N VAL A 91 2.37 -0.29 2.77
CA VAL A 91 2.14 -1.75 2.67
C VAL A 91 3.42 -2.48 2.27
N LEU A 92 4.34 -1.82 1.56
CA LEU A 92 5.56 -2.42 1.01
C LEU A 92 6.67 -2.52 2.07
N GLN A 93 6.37 -3.17 3.19
CA GLN A 93 7.32 -3.45 4.28
C GLN A 93 8.16 -4.70 3.98
N GLU A 94 9.37 -4.77 4.55
CA GLU A 94 10.32 -5.87 4.31
C GLU A 94 9.78 -7.26 4.71
N ASN A 95 8.83 -7.33 5.65
CA ASN A 95 8.23 -8.57 6.14
C ASN A 95 6.87 -8.92 5.49
N LEU A 96 6.43 -8.16 4.47
CA LEU A 96 5.14 -8.39 3.81
C LEU A 96 5.00 -9.84 3.33
N ALA A 97 6.07 -10.43 2.78
CA ALA A 97 6.03 -11.79 2.26
C ALA A 97 5.66 -12.83 3.33
N GLY A 98 6.25 -12.77 4.54
CA GLY A 98 5.87 -13.73 5.57
C GLY A 98 4.51 -13.43 6.20
N GLN A 99 4.09 -12.15 6.28
CA GLN A 99 2.72 -11.80 6.64
C GLN A 99 1.70 -12.40 5.66
N LEU A 100 1.99 -12.36 4.37
CA LEU A 100 1.15 -12.96 3.32
C LEU A 100 1.12 -14.48 3.44
N TRP A 101 2.25 -15.14 3.72
CA TRP A 101 2.25 -16.59 3.96
C TRP A 101 1.37 -16.94 5.17
N PHE A 102 1.52 -16.24 6.31
CA PHE A 102 0.65 -16.44 7.46
C PHE A 102 -0.83 -16.23 7.11
N GLY A 103 -1.15 -15.14 6.40
CA GLY A 103 -2.50 -14.87 5.91
C GLY A 103 -3.06 -15.98 5.02
N ALA A 104 -2.23 -16.54 4.12
CA ALA A 104 -2.61 -17.66 3.28
C ALA A 104 -2.92 -18.92 4.09
N GLU A 105 -2.12 -19.24 5.12
CA GLU A 105 -2.36 -20.39 5.99
C GLU A 105 -3.67 -20.22 6.78
N CYS A 106 -3.91 -19.05 7.36
CA CYS A 106 -5.16 -18.75 8.07
C CYS A 106 -6.38 -18.87 7.14
N LEU A 107 -6.32 -18.30 5.93
CA LEU A 107 -7.40 -18.40 4.94
C LEU A 107 -7.63 -19.85 4.49
N ALA A 108 -6.55 -20.59 4.24
CA ALA A 108 -6.60 -22.01 3.85
C ALA A 108 -7.21 -22.89 4.95
N ALA A 109 -6.97 -22.55 6.22
CA ALA A 109 -7.56 -23.18 7.40
C ALA A 109 -9.02 -22.77 7.66
N GLY A 110 -9.60 -21.89 6.85
CA GLY A 110 -11.01 -21.50 6.94
C GLY A 110 -11.26 -20.20 7.70
N SER A 111 -10.23 -19.50 8.16
CA SER A 111 -10.39 -18.15 8.71
C SER A 111 -10.86 -17.18 7.61
N SER A 112 -11.39 -16.03 8.04
CA SER A 112 -11.80 -14.94 7.16
C SER A 112 -11.17 -13.64 7.62
N ILE A 113 -10.89 -12.76 6.67
CA ILE A 113 -10.50 -11.38 6.95
C ILE A 113 -11.72 -10.64 7.49
N MET A 114 -11.54 -9.88 8.56
CA MET A 114 -12.61 -9.13 9.24
C MET A 114 -13.30 -8.18 8.25
N HIS A 115 -14.64 -8.24 8.18
CA HIS A 115 -15.48 -7.44 7.27
C HIS A 115 -15.23 -7.69 5.76
N ARG A 116 -14.59 -8.81 5.40
CA ARG A 116 -14.21 -9.18 4.03
C ARG A 116 -14.47 -10.66 3.76
N GLU A 117 -15.59 -11.18 4.24
CA GLU A 117 -15.90 -12.61 4.23
C GLU A 117 -16.09 -13.17 2.82
N GLN A 118 -16.68 -12.38 1.92
CA GLN A 118 -16.90 -12.79 0.53
C GLN A 118 -15.57 -12.85 -0.23
N GLU A 119 -14.73 -11.81 -0.11
CA GLU A 119 -13.39 -11.79 -0.69
C GLU A 119 -12.52 -12.93 -0.11
N SER A 120 -12.63 -13.21 1.19
CA SER A 120 -11.94 -14.33 1.83
C SER A 120 -12.37 -15.69 1.25
N LYS A 121 -13.67 -15.86 0.98
CA LYS A 121 -14.22 -17.08 0.38
C LYS A 121 -13.71 -17.28 -1.05
N GLU A 122 -13.65 -16.22 -1.84
CA GLU A 122 -13.14 -16.26 -3.22
C GLU A 122 -11.62 -16.51 -3.27
N MET A 123 -10.87 -15.99 -2.30
CA MET A 123 -9.42 -16.13 -2.22
C MET A 123 -8.96 -17.47 -1.64
N ARG A 124 -9.81 -18.18 -0.90
CA ARG A 124 -9.46 -19.44 -0.20
C ARG A 124 -8.86 -20.53 -1.10
N PRO A 125 -9.38 -20.81 -2.32
CA PRO A 125 -8.75 -21.79 -3.22
C PRO A 125 -7.32 -21.42 -3.59
N LEU A 126 -7.06 -20.13 -3.80
CA LEU A 126 -5.73 -19.61 -4.11
C LEU A 126 -4.79 -19.72 -2.88
N ALA A 127 -5.28 -19.38 -1.69
CA ALA A 127 -4.54 -19.55 -0.44
C ALA A 127 -4.13 -21.02 -0.19
N GLN A 128 -5.04 -21.97 -0.47
CA GLN A 128 -4.75 -23.40 -0.40
C GLN A 128 -3.70 -23.83 -1.43
N ALA A 129 -3.82 -23.33 -2.68
CA ALA A 129 -2.85 -23.61 -3.73
C ALA A 129 -1.45 -23.10 -3.39
N VAL A 130 -1.33 -21.86 -2.88
CA VAL A 130 -0.07 -21.26 -2.40
C VAL A 130 0.54 -22.10 -1.29
N THR A 131 -0.23 -22.42 -0.24
CA THR A 131 0.25 -23.17 0.93
C THR A 131 0.75 -24.57 0.51
N LYS A 132 -0.01 -25.25 -0.35
CA LYS A 132 0.37 -26.57 -0.89
C LYS A 132 1.62 -26.49 -1.77
N SER A 133 1.69 -25.49 -2.64
CA SER A 133 2.83 -25.27 -3.55
C SER A 133 4.11 -24.97 -2.77
N LEU A 134 4.06 -24.11 -1.75
CA LEU A 134 5.17 -23.84 -0.86
C LEU A 134 5.60 -25.09 -0.08
N GLY A 135 4.64 -25.88 0.41
CA GLY A 135 4.92 -27.17 1.05
C GLY A 135 5.71 -28.12 0.14
N ASN A 136 5.33 -28.21 -1.14
CA ASN A 136 6.04 -29.00 -2.15
C ASN A 136 7.45 -28.46 -2.42
N VAL A 137 7.59 -27.14 -2.65
CA VAL A 137 8.90 -26.49 -2.82
C VAL A 137 9.81 -26.77 -1.64
N ARG A 138 9.30 -26.65 -0.41
CA ARG A 138 10.08 -26.94 0.81
C ARG A 138 10.56 -28.39 0.83
N SER A 139 9.71 -29.34 0.43
CA SER A 139 10.09 -30.76 0.34
C SER A 139 11.19 -31.00 -0.70
N LEU A 140 11.05 -30.44 -1.91
CA LEU A 140 12.02 -30.59 -2.98
C LEU A 140 13.36 -29.93 -2.63
N LEU A 141 13.34 -28.74 -2.05
CA LEU A 141 14.55 -28.05 -1.59
C LEU A 141 15.27 -28.87 -0.52
N ARG A 142 14.57 -29.44 0.47
CA ARG A 142 15.19 -30.35 1.45
C ARG A 142 15.86 -31.54 0.76
N ASP A 143 15.20 -32.16 -0.21
CA ASP A 143 15.74 -33.31 -0.91
C ASP A 143 16.98 -32.94 -1.73
N GLN A 144 16.98 -31.78 -2.39
CA GLN A 144 18.15 -31.23 -3.08
C GLN A 144 19.31 -30.93 -2.14
N CYS A 145 19.03 -30.38 -0.94
CA CYS A 145 20.05 -30.17 0.10
C CYS A 145 20.75 -31.48 0.50
N LEU A 146 20.06 -32.62 0.46
CA LEU A 146 20.62 -33.92 0.86
C LEU A 146 21.29 -34.67 -0.30
N ARG A 147 21.10 -34.24 -1.56
CA ARG A 147 21.67 -34.88 -2.75
C ARG A 147 22.88 -34.12 -3.30
N ASN A 148 22.76 -32.80 -3.43
CA ASN A 148 23.70 -31.92 -4.11
C ASN A 148 24.37 -30.92 -3.16
N ASN A 149 24.69 -31.35 -1.93
CA ASN A 149 25.34 -30.49 -0.96
C ASN A 149 26.80 -30.20 -1.39
N VAL A 150 27.06 -28.99 -1.86
CA VAL A 150 28.41 -28.45 -2.07
C VAL A 150 28.66 -27.39 -1.00
N PRO A 151 29.35 -27.73 0.11
CA PRO A 151 29.48 -26.84 1.25
C PRO A 151 30.12 -25.51 0.86
N ASN A 152 29.58 -24.42 1.40
CA ASN A 152 30.08 -23.05 1.19
C ASN A 152 30.12 -22.57 -0.27
N SER A 153 29.44 -23.26 -1.20
CA SER A 153 29.22 -22.69 -2.54
C SER A 153 28.34 -21.46 -2.42
N LYS A 154 28.82 -20.34 -2.97
CA LYS A 154 28.04 -19.10 -3.06
C LYS A 154 26.93 -19.21 -4.11
N THR A 155 27.10 -20.11 -5.07
CA THR A 155 26.19 -20.32 -6.19
C THR A 155 25.55 -21.71 -6.17
N LEU A 156 24.28 -21.78 -6.56
CA LEU A 156 23.51 -23.00 -6.76
C LEU A 156 23.87 -23.63 -8.11
N HIS A 157 24.81 -24.58 -8.08
CA HIS A 157 25.10 -25.43 -9.23
C HIS A 157 24.24 -26.68 -9.17
N LEU A 158 23.00 -26.57 -9.64
CA LEU A 158 22.13 -27.72 -9.84
C LEU A 158 22.30 -28.27 -11.26
N ASP A 159 22.33 -29.60 -11.40
CA ASP A 159 22.39 -30.24 -12.71
C ASP A 159 21.03 -30.11 -13.40
N ILE A 160 20.97 -29.27 -14.44
CA ILE A 160 19.76 -29.00 -15.21
C ILE A 160 19.22 -30.27 -15.89
N ASN A 161 20.08 -31.28 -16.14
CA ASN A 161 19.67 -32.56 -16.73
C ASN A 161 19.16 -33.58 -15.70
N ASP A 162 19.21 -33.26 -14.40
CA ASP A 162 18.61 -34.10 -13.36
C ASP A 162 17.11 -33.82 -13.27
N SER A 163 16.30 -34.86 -13.49
CA SER A 163 14.83 -34.79 -13.41
C SER A 163 14.31 -34.20 -12.08
N ASN A 164 15.03 -34.40 -10.96
CA ASN A 164 14.63 -33.81 -9.68
C ASN A 164 14.90 -32.30 -9.61
N THR A 165 15.93 -31.84 -10.32
CA THR A 165 16.25 -30.41 -10.46
C THR A 165 15.20 -29.75 -11.33
N GLU A 166 14.86 -30.34 -12.49
CA GLU A 166 13.77 -29.87 -13.36
C GLU A 166 12.44 -29.75 -12.58
N GLN A 167 12.08 -30.77 -11.79
CA GLN A 167 10.88 -30.74 -10.96
C GLN A 167 10.91 -29.60 -9.92
N LEU A 168 12.08 -29.30 -9.34
CA LEU A 168 12.23 -28.15 -8.44
C LEU A 168 12.02 -26.83 -9.19
N TYR A 169 12.64 -26.65 -10.36
CA TYR A 169 12.49 -25.46 -11.19
C TYR A 169 11.02 -25.16 -11.51
N GLU A 170 10.29 -26.16 -12.01
CA GLU A 170 8.88 -26.01 -12.34
C GLU A 170 8.03 -25.74 -11.08
N SER A 171 8.35 -26.38 -9.96
CA SER A 171 7.66 -26.13 -8.69
C SER A 171 7.89 -24.72 -8.17
N LEU A 172 9.10 -24.16 -8.34
CA LEU A 172 9.42 -22.78 -7.99
C LEU A 172 8.67 -21.78 -8.88
N LYS A 173 8.59 -22.02 -10.20
CA LYS A 173 7.81 -21.19 -11.13
C LYS A 173 6.33 -21.16 -10.76
N ILE A 174 5.76 -22.33 -10.45
CA ILE A 174 4.36 -22.44 -10.02
C ILE A 174 4.14 -21.68 -8.70
N PHE A 175 5.03 -21.87 -7.72
CA PHE A 175 4.94 -21.17 -6.45
C PHE A 175 5.03 -19.65 -6.63
N ASP A 176 6.03 -19.17 -7.37
CA ASP A 176 6.23 -17.73 -7.57
C ASP A 176 5.04 -17.06 -8.24
N ARG A 177 4.43 -17.71 -9.24
CA ARG A 177 3.19 -17.22 -9.88
C ARG A 177 2.02 -17.19 -8.91
N LEU A 178 1.77 -18.29 -8.20
CA LEU A 178 0.65 -18.37 -7.24
C LEU A 178 0.81 -17.35 -6.11
N PHE A 179 2.03 -17.18 -5.61
CA PHE A 179 2.33 -16.23 -4.54
C PHE A 179 2.15 -14.78 -5.01
N ALA A 180 2.51 -14.46 -6.26
CA ALA A 180 2.26 -13.15 -6.87
C ALA A 180 0.77 -12.83 -6.96
N GLU A 181 0.00 -13.80 -7.44
CA GLU A 181 -1.45 -13.66 -7.62
C GLU A 181 -2.13 -13.49 -6.27
N PHE A 182 -1.69 -14.26 -5.27
CA PHE A 182 -2.20 -14.15 -3.90
C PHE A 182 -1.85 -12.81 -3.27
N GLU A 183 -0.60 -12.35 -3.40
CA GLU A 183 -0.16 -11.04 -2.94
C GLU A 183 -1.05 -9.92 -3.49
N LEU A 184 -1.29 -9.91 -4.80
CA LEU A 184 -2.15 -8.93 -5.45
C LEU A 184 -3.59 -8.97 -4.90
N ARG A 185 -4.18 -10.16 -4.82
CA ARG A 185 -5.57 -10.34 -4.36
C ARG A 185 -5.74 -9.97 -2.90
N TYR A 186 -4.79 -10.39 -2.06
CA TYR A 186 -4.83 -10.17 -0.62
C TYR A 186 -4.68 -8.69 -0.29
N VAL A 187 -3.66 -8.02 -0.84
CA VAL A 187 -3.44 -6.59 -0.63
C VAL A 187 -4.63 -5.78 -1.16
N SER A 188 -5.15 -6.11 -2.36
CA SER A 188 -6.31 -5.39 -2.92
C SER A 188 -7.61 -5.55 -2.11
N ALA A 189 -7.73 -6.60 -1.29
CA ALA A 189 -8.87 -6.76 -0.39
C ALA A 189 -8.71 -5.92 0.89
N MET A 190 -7.48 -5.65 1.32
CA MET A 190 -7.20 -4.96 2.58
C MET A 190 -7.04 -3.45 2.42
N VAL A 191 -6.48 -3.01 1.30
CA VAL A 191 -6.29 -1.59 0.98
C VAL A 191 -6.88 -1.26 -0.37
N GLN A 192 -7.31 -0.01 -0.55
CA GLN A 192 -7.71 0.47 -1.87
C GLN A 192 -6.47 0.53 -2.76
N VAL A 193 -6.44 -0.34 -3.76
CA VAL A 193 -5.41 -0.36 -4.79
C VAL A 193 -5.93 0.40 -5.99
N LYS A 194 -5.08 1.28 -6.55
CA LYS A 194 -5.43 2.06 -7.74
C LYS A 194 -5.80 1.13 -8.89
N THR A 195 -6.89 1.44 -9.57
CA THR A 195 -7.25 0.81 -10.84
C THR A 195 -6.16 1.03 -11.88
N LYS A 196 -6.22 0.29 -12.99
CA LYS A 196 -5.28 0.49 -14.10
C LYS A 196 -5.33 1.95 -14.59
N ASP A 197 -6.53 2.48 -14.79
CA ASP A 197 -6.74 3.81 -15.36
C ASP A 197 -6.28 4.91 -14.38
N GLU A 198 -6.53 4.73 -13.07
CA GLU A 198 -6.01 5.66 -12.05
C GLU A 198 -4.48 5.69 -11.99
N TYR A 199 -3.85 4.52 -12.11
CA TYR A 199 -2.40 4.40 -12.12
C TYR A 199 -1.79 5.03 -13.39
N GLU A 200 -2.36 4.74 -14.57
CA GLU A 200 -1.93 5.36 -15.84
C GLU A 200 -2.12 6.89 -15.82
N MET A 201 -3.23 7.38 -15.25
CA MET A 201 -3.46 8.81 -15.08
C MET A 201 -2.41 9.44 -14.15
N GLN A 202 -2.02 8.76 -13.08
CA GLN A 202 -0.95 9.23 -12.20
C GLN A 202 0.40 9.31 -12.93
N GLU A 203 0.75 8.31 -13.74
CA GLU A 203 1.96 8.34 -14.56
C GLU A 203 1.93 9.50 -15.57
N MET A 204 0.78 9.74 -16.20
CA MET A 204 0.59 10.90 -17.10
C MET A 204 0.81 12.24 -16.38
N ILE A 205 0.41 12.35 -15.10
CA ILE A 205 0.69 13.53 -14.27
C ILE A 205 2.19 13.66 -13.99
N CYS A 206 2.89 12.56 -13.69
CA CYS A 206 4.35 12.57 -13.53
C CYS A 206 5.07 13.02 -14.82
N VAL A 207 4.59 12.56 -15.98
CA VAL A 207 5.10 13.03 -17.28
C VAL A 207 4.83 14.52 -17.45
N LEU A 208 3.63 15.01 -17.15
CA LEU A 208 3.32 16.44 -17.19
C LEU A 208 4.27 17.25 -16.31
N PHE A 209 4.59 16.80 -15.10
CA PHE A 209 5.53 17.49 -14.21
C PHE A 209 6.95 17.49 -14.78
N SER A 210 7.38 16.38 -15.35
CA SER A 210 8.70 16.25 -16.00
C SER A 210 8.84 17.18 -17.21
N GLU A 211 7.84 17.19 -18.09
CA GLU A 211 7.78 18.08 -19.25
C GLU A 211 7.70 19.56 -18.84
N THR A 212 6.95 19.85 -17.77
CA THR A 212 6.87 21.20 -17.18
C THR A 212 8.23 21.66 -16.67
N LEU A 213 8.93 20.82 -15.90
CA LEU A 213 10.27 21.14 -15.40
C LEU A 213 11.25 21.37 -16.56
N HIS A 214 11.24 20.49 -17.56
CA HIS A 214 12.10 20.64 -18.72
C HIS A 214 11.83 21.93 -19.51
N ARG A 215 10.55 22.31 -19.67
CA ARG A 215 10.15 23.59 -20.27
C ARG A 215 10.58 24.77 -19.40
N ALA A 216 10.41 24.70 -18.09
CA ALA A 216 10.80 25.76 -17.16
C ALA A 216 12.30 26.04 -17.21
N LEU A 217 13.14 25.00 -17.28
CA LEU A 217 14.59 25.12 -17.47
C LEU A 217 14.93 25.81 -18.81
N LYS A 218 14.29 25.38 -19.91
CA LYS A 218 14.50 25.99 -21.24
C LYS A 218 14.12 27.47 -21.30
N LEU A 219 13.09 27.87 -20.56
CA LEU A 219 12.61 29.25 -20.49
C LEU A 219 13.34 30.09 -19.44
N GLY A 220 14.26 29.50 -18.67
CA GLY A 220 14.95 30.17 -17.56
C GLY A 220 14.01 30.58 -16.42
N LEU A 221 12.90 29.85 -16.22
CA LEU A 221 11.99 30.04 -15.08
C LEU A 221 12.52 29.35 -13.81
N ILE A 222 13.24 28.24 -14.00
CA ILE A 222 13.90 27.45 -12.96
C ILE A 222 15.36 27.29 -13.39
N ASP A 223 16.28 27.41 -12.44
CA ASP A 223 17.71 27.22 -12.67
C ASP A 223 18.10 25.76 -12.50
N GLN A 224 19.08 25.29 -13.29
CA GLN A 224 19.58 23.91 -13.20
C GLN A 224 20.17 23.62 -11.81
N ASP A 225 20.85 24.59 -11.20
CA ASP A 225 21.44 24.45 -9.86
C ASP A 225 20.39 24.08 -8.80
N LYS A 226 19.16 24.60 -8.90
CA LYS A 226 18.07 24.26 -7.97
C LYS A 226 17.64 22.80 -8.10
N VAL A 227 17.68 22.26 -9.30
CA VAL A 227 17.36 20.85 -9.56
C VAL A 227 18.47 19.96 -9.00
N ASP A 228 19.73 20.31 -9.29
CA ASP A 228 20.90 19.53 -8.88
C ASP A 228 21.08 19.51 -7.36
N THR A 229 20.64 20.57 -6.67
CA THR A 229 20.69 20.70 -5.20
C THR A 229 19.42 20.20 -4.50
N PHE A 230 18.44 19.68 -5.23
CA PHE A 230 17.14 19.26 -4.70
C PHE A 230 16.44 20.36 -3.88
N ASP A 231 16.42 21.59 -4.39
CA ASP A 231 15.80 22.74 -3.72
C ASP A 231 14.33 22.44 -3.36
N PRO A 232 13.94 22.47 -2.07
CA PRO A 232 12.58 22.21 -1.62
C PRO A 232 11.53 23.14 -2.25
N ALA A 233 11.90 24.34 -2.70
CA ALA A 233 10.98 25.27 -3.35
C ALA A 233 10.39 24.69 -4.64
N LEU A 234 11.10 23.78 -5.32
CA LEU A 234 10.63 23.11 -6.53
C LEU A 234 9.36 22.29 -6.30
N MET A 235 9.13 21.81 -5.08
CA MET A 235 7.90 21.10 -4.71
C MET A 235 6.65 21.99 -4.82
N PHE A 236 6.80 23.32 -4.84
CA PHE A 236 5.71 24.27 -5.05
C PHE A 236 5.69 24.83 -6.47
N SER A 237 6.86 25.23 -6.98
CA SER A 237 6.95 25.88 -8.30
C SER A 237 6.55 24.93 -9.43
N ILE A 238 6.99 23.66 -9.40
CA ILE A 238 6.69 22.69 -10.48
C ILE A 238 5.18 22.40 -10.56
N PRO A 239 4.47 22.04 -9.48
CA PRO A 239 3.02 21.81 -9.57
C PRO A 239 2.25 23.04 -10.06
N ARG A 240 2.60 24.26 -9.62
CA ARG A 240 1.97 25.50 -10.07
C ARG A 240 2.13 25.72 -11.58
N LEU A 241 3.35 25.58 -12.07
CA LEU A 241 3.63 25.66 -13.51
C LEU A 241 2.96 24.53 -14.30
N ALA A 242 2.82 23.35 -13.69
CA ALA A 242 2.23 22.19 -14.35
C ALA A 242 0.73 22.39 -14.59
N ILE A 243 0.02 23.11 -13.71
CA ILE A 243 -1.37 23.51 -13.96
C ILE A 243 -1.46 24.37 -15.23
N ILE A 244 -0.63 25.41 -15.36
CA ILE A 244 -0.62 26.26 -16.57
C ILE A 244 -0.26 25.43 -17.81
N THR A 245 0.83 24.67 -17.71
CA THR A 245 1.37 23.89 -18.81
C THR A 245 0.36 22.84 -19.27
N GLY A 246 -0.31 22.14 -18.36
CA GLY A 246 -1.32 21.14 -18.68
C GLY A 246 -2.62 21.73 -19.26
N LEU A 247 -3.03 22.93 -18.83
CA LEU A 247 -4.26 23.57 -19.34
C LEU A 247 -4.07 24.25 -20.71
N VAL A 248 -2.86 24.77 -20.99
CA VAL A 248 -2.60 25.62 -22.17
C VAL A 248 -1.65 24.96 -23.16
N VAL A 249 -0.53 24.39 -22.70
CA VAL A 249 0.54 23.87 -23.58
C VAL A 249 0.24 22.42 -24.01
N PHE A 250 -0.23 21.59 -23.08
CA PHE A 250 -0.58 20.19 -23.33
C PHE A 250 -2.08 19.93 -23.09
N PRO A 251 -2.99 20.55 -23.87
CA PRO A 251 -4.43 20.48 -23.62
C PRO A 251 -5.04 19.08 -23.79
N LYS A 252 -4.31 18.15 -24.41
CA LYS A 252 -4.70 16.74 -24.55
C LYS A 252 -4.08 15.83 -23.47
N GLY A 253 -3.38 16.40 -22.51
CA GLY A 253 -2.70 15.68 -21.42
C GLY A 253 -3.65 15.36 -20.25
N PRO A 254 -3.09 15.07 -19.06
CA PRO A 254 -3.87 14.66 -17.88
C PRO A 254 -4.79 15.76 -17.31
N LEU A 255 -4.59 17.02 -17.71
CA LEU A 255 -5.43 18.17 -17.36
C LEU A 255 -6.38 18.59 -18.51
N ASN A 256 -6.76 17.65 -19.37
CA ASN A 256 -7.73 17.91 -20.42
C ASN A 256 -9.14 18.12 -19.83
N MET A 257 -9.54 19.39 -19.69
CA MET A 257 -10.84 19.79 -19.12
C MET A 257 -12.03 19.57 -20.06
N ASP A 258 -11.80 19.18 -21.31
CA ASP A 258 -12.87 18.86 -22.26
C ASP A 258 -13.37 17.40 -22.07
N MET A 259 -12.65 16.59 -21.29
CA MET A 259 -13.05 15.22 -20.98
C MET A 259 -14.17 15.18 -19.91
N PRO A 260 -14.93 14.07 -19.87
CA PRO A 260 -15.84 13.75 -18.78
C PRO A 260 -15.14 13.74 -17.42
N ALA A 261 -15.86 14.10 -16.35
CA ALA A 261 -15.29 14.23 -15.01
C ALA A 261 -14.76 12.91 -14.44
N ASP A 262 -15.41 11.80 -14.78
CA ASP A 262 -15.03 10.42 -14.44
C ASP A 262 -13.71 9.96 -15.10
N GLN A 263 -13.23 10.65 -16.13
CA GLN A 263 -11.93 10.35 -16.76
C GLN A 263 -10.81 11.24 -16.22
N LEU A 264 -11.12 12.23 -15.39
CA LEU A 264 -10.13 13.07 -14.74
C LEU A 264 -9.59 12.37 -13.48
N SER A 265 -8.32 12.60 -13.13
CA SER A 265 -7.77 12.14 -11.86
C SER A 265 -8.61 12.62 -10.68
N GLU A 266 -8.85 11.75 -9.69
CA GLU A 266 -9.56 12.07 -8.45
C GLU A 266 -8.99 13.32 -7.75
N MET A 267 -7.68 13.57 -7.86
CA MET A 267 -7.03 14.75 -7.28
C MET A 267 -7.55 16.07 -7.87
N PHE A 268 -7.98 16.07 -9.13
CA PHE A 268 -8.43 17.28 -9.83
C PHE A 268 -9.95 17.37 -9.98
N ARG A 269 -10.68 16.26 -9.81
CA ARG A 269 -12.15 16.22 -9.94
C ARG A 269 -12.87 17.27 -9.09
N PRO A 270 -12.57 17.45 -7.79
CA PRO A 270 -13.22 18.47 -6.96
C PRO A 270 -13.02 19.90 -7.51
N PHE A 271 -11.93 20.12 -8.25
CA PHE A 271 -11.51 21.41 -8.77
C PHE A 271 -11.82 21.61 -10.26
N ARG A 272 -12.58 20.71 -10.89
CA ARG A 272 -12.83 20.77 -12.34
C ARG A 272 -13.41 22.12 -12.81
N THR A 273 -14.39 22.65 -12.09
CA THR A 273 -15.01 23.94 -12.43
C THR A 273 -14.03 25.10 -12.33
N ILE A 274 -13.16 25.11 -11.31
CA ILE A 274 -12.15 26.15 -11.16
C ILE A 274 -11.05 26.01 -12.22
N LEU A 275 -10.64 24.79 -12.56
CA LEU A 275 -9.66 24.52 -13.63
C LEU A 275 -10.15 24.95 -15.01
N ILE A 276 -11.45 24.79 -15.31
CA ILE A 276 -12.07 25.31 -16.54
C ILE A 276 -11.97 26.84 -16.57
N LYS A 277 -12.36 27.52 -15.48
CA LYS A 277 -12.26 28.98 -15.38
C LYS A 277 -10.83 29.48 -15.56
N ILE A 278 -9.87 28.83 -14.89
CA ILE A 278 -8.44 29.14 -15.01
C ILE A 278 -7.99 28.99 -16.46
N ARG A 279 -8.33 27.87 -17.12
CA ARG A 279 -8.00 27.63 -18.54
C ARG A 279 -8.53 28.73 -19.44
N ASP A 280 -9.79 29.13 -19.26
CA ASP A 280 -10.43 30.13 -20.11
C ASP A 280 -9.78 31.51 -19.90
N LEU A 281 -9.41 31.86 -18.67
CA LEU A 281 -8.63 33.07 -18.36
C LEU A 281 -7.22 33.02 -18.97
N LEU A 282 -6.51 31.90 -18.80
CA LEU A 282 -5.16 31.72 -19.35
C LEU A 282 -5.14 31.81 -20.89
N ARG A 283 -6.20 31.33 -21.56
CA ARG A 283 -6.34 31.42 -23.02
C ARG A 283 -6.62 32.84 -23.52
N ALA A 284 -7.12 33.73 -22.67
CA ALA A 284 -7.33 35.13 -22.99
C ALA A 284 -6.06 35.98 -22.86
N LEU A 285 -5.03 35.48 -22.17
CA LEU A 285 -3.76 36.18 -21.99
C LEU A 285 -2.91 36.15 -23.27
N SER A 286 -2.20 37.24 -23.52
CA SER A 286 -1.12 37.28 -24.50
C SER A 286 0.07 36.42 -24.06
N LYS A 287 0.96 36.09 -25.00
CA LYS A 287 2.17 35.31 -24.71
C LYS A 287 3.07 35.98 -23.67
N SER A 288 3.18 37.31 -23.67
CA SER A 288 3.99 38.07 -22.70
C SER A 288 3.37 38.06 -21.31
N GLU A 289 2.05 38.23 -21.20
CA GLU A 289 1.34 38.18 -19.92
C GLU A 289 1.43 36.78 -19.31
N LEU A 290 1.30 35.73 -20.13
CA LEU A 290 1.45 34.36 -19.68
C LEU A 290 2.86 34.08 -19.14
N GLN A 291 3.91 34.55 -19.83
CA GLN A 291 5.28 34.42 -19.34
C GLN A 291 5.52 35.16 -18.03
N GLN A 292 4.90 36.34 -17.86
CA GLN A 292 5.02 37.11 -16.63
C GLN A 292 4.31 36.39 -15.46
N LEU A 293 3.14 35.81 -15.71
CA LEU A 293 2.43 34.97 -14.74
C LEU A 293 3.25 33.73 -14.35
N GLU A 294 3.84 33.03 -15.33
CA GLU A 294 4.68 31.87 -15.08
C GLU A 294 5.88 32.22 -14.18
N LYS A 295 6.52 33.37 -14.40
CA LYS A 295 7.59 33.88 -13.52
C LYS A 295 7.11 34.14 -12.10
N LEU A 296 5.96 34.80 -11.94
CA LEU A 296 5.36 35.10 -10.64
C LEU A 296 5.01 33.83 -9.85
N LEU A 297 4.59 32.76 -10.52
CA LEU A 297 4.27 31.49 -9.86
C LEU A 297 5.51 30.71 -9.39
N CYS A 298 6.68 31.01 -9.96
CA CYS A 298 7.95 30.43 -9.54
C CYS A 298 8.52 31.11 -8.30
N THR A 299 8.28 32.42 -8.15
CA THR A 299 8.64 33.17 -6.94
C THR A 299 7.64 32.83 -5.84
N ASN A 300 8.11 32.26 -4.73
CA ASN A 300 7.28 32.02 -3.53
C ASN A 300 6.92 33.32 -2.78
N GLU A 301 6.95 34.46 -3.46
CA GLU A 301 6.54 35.74 -2.90
C GLU A 301 5.02 35.78 -2.85
N ASP A 302 4.46 36.11 -1.68
CA ASP A 302 3.03 36.43 -1.57
C ASP A 302 2.71 37.50 -2.61
N ILE A 303 1.83 37.16 -3.55
CA ILE A 303 1.39 38.07 -4.59
C ILE A 303 0.53 39.16 -3.91
N GLN A 304 1.17 40.18 -3.33
CA GLN A 304 0.52 41.41 -2.93
C GLN A 304 0.14 42.15 -4.21
N LEU A 305 -1.04 41.82 -4.75
CA LEU A 305 -1.69 42.56 -5.83
C LEU A 305 -2.06 43.97 -5.31
N THR A 306 -1.09 44.86 -5.18
CA THR A 306 -1.34 46.29 -5.00
C THR A 306 -1.63 46.94 -6.35
N LEU A 307 -2.72 46.54 -7.00
CA LEU A 307 -3.33 47.23 -8.14
C LEU A 307 -4.84 46.89 -8.13
N PRO A 308 -5.75 47.87 -8.29
CA PRO A 308 -7.18 47.66 -8.12
C PRO A 308 -7.74 46.88 -9.30
N VAL A 309 -7.79 45.55 -9.18
CA VAL A 309 -8.55 44.71 -10.08
C VAL A 309 -10.01 44.72 -9.60
N GLY A 310 -10.91 45.10 -10.50
CA GLY A 310 -12.34 45.24 -10.24
C GLY A 310 -12.92 44.01 -9.53
N THR A 311 -13.78 44.28 -8.56
CA THR A 311 -14.47 43.33 -7.70
C THR A 311 -15.09 42.18 -8.49
N SER A 312 -14.53 40.99 -8.35
CA SER A 312 -15.26 39.74 -8.57
C SER A 312 -14.88 38.77 -7.45
N SER A 313 -15.75 38.70 -6.45
CA SER A 313 -15.61 37.81 -5.31
C SER A 313 -15.73 36.36 -5.80
N ILE A 314 -14.64 35.61 -5.72
CA ILE A 314 -14.65 34.15 -5.83
C ILE A 314 -14.51 33.63 -4.40
N GLU A 315 -15.63 33.38 -3.74
CA GLU A 315 -15.65 32.57 -2.52
C GLU A 315 -15.61 31.09 -2.90
N ALA A 316 -14.78 30.32 -2.20
CA ALA A 316 -14.82 28.87 -2.23
C ALA A 316 -16.17 28.39 -1.64
N PRO A 317 -16.77 27.31 -2.16
CA PRO A 317 -18.01 26.80 -1.57
C PRO A 317 -17.72 26.23 -0.18
N SER A 318 -18.31 26.83 0.85
CA SER A 318 -18.46 26.23 2.17
C SER A 318 -19.58 25.19 2.14
N GLU A 319 -19.31 24.03 2.72
CA GLU A 319 -20.29 22.97 2.96
C GLU A 319 -21.35 23.46 3.96
N ASP A 320 -22.63 23.21 3.61
CA ASP A 320 -23.84 23.20 4.45
C ASP A 320 -24.94 24.19 4.02
N GLN A 321 -25.95 23.66 3.33
CA GLN A 321 -27.36 23.94 3.66
C GLN A 321 -28.30 22.94 2.96
N GLN A 322 -28.73 21.94 3.74
CA GLN A 322 -29.93 21.16 3.47
C GLN A 322 -31.17 22.07 3.54
N ASN A 323 -31.96 22.00 2.47
CA ASN A 323 -33.39 22.23 2.36
C ASN A 323 -34.12 22.77 3.60
N ASN A 324 -34.77 23.92 3.43
CA ASN A 324 -36.20 24.04 3.73
C ASN A 324 -36.79 25.29 3.05
N ASN A 325 -37.81 25.08 2.22
CA ASN A 325 -38.76 26.13 1.84
C ASN A 325 -40.17 25.57 2.01
N SER A 326 -40.98 26.22 2.86
CA SER A 326 -42.38 26.53 2.60
C SER A 326 -42.92 27.48 3.68
N THR A 327 -42.95 28.77 3.34
CA THR A 327 -44.13 29.66 3.32
C THR A 327 -45.16 29.51 4.48
N THR A 328 -45.37 30.55 5.29
CA THR A 328 -46.41 31.61 5.15
C THR A 328 -46.79 32.23 6.52
N THR A 329 -46.84 33.57 6.56
CA THR A 329 -47.73 34.45 7.35
C THR A 329 -47.91 34.24 8.87
N SER A 330 -47.59 35.28 9.66
CA SER A 330 -48.56 36.14 10.37
C SER A 330 -47.97 36.74 11.67
N THR A 331 -47.88 38.08 11.68
CA THR A 331 -48.19 39.02 12.78
C THR A 331 -47.71 38.81 14.23
N ASN A 332 -47.08 39.90 14.70
CA ASN A 332 -47.30 40.62 15.97
C ASN A 332 -46.58 40.18 17.27
N ALA A 333 -45.75 41.13 17.71
CA ALA A 333 -45.79 41.80 19.02
C ALA A 333 -45.29 41.05 20.27
N SER A 334 -44.03 41.38 20.61
CA SER A 334 -43.59 42.13 21.81
C SER A 334 -43.86 41.61 23.24
N ILE A 335 -42.84 41.86 24.10
CA ILE A 335 -42.84 41.97 25.58
C ILE A 335 -42.75 40.61 26.31
N SER A 336 -42.05 40.39 27.42
CA SER A 336 -40.96 41.01 28.22
C SER A 336 -40.90 40.18 29.53
N GLN A 337 -39.80 40.29 30.27
CA GLN A 337 -39.65 39.99 31.72
C GLN A 337 -39.50 38.52 32.20
N ASN A 338 -38.26 38.16 32.57
CA ASN A 338 -37.75 37.90 33.94
C ASN A 338 -38.75 37.80 35.13
N PRO A 339 -38.34 37.34 36.34
CA PRO A 339 -37.48 36.20 36.74
C PRO A 339 -37.99 35.48 38.05
N ALA A 340 -37.19 34.54 38.58
CA ALA A 340 -37.13 34.06 39.99
C ALA A 340 -38.24 33.07 40.45
N SER A 341 -38.09 32.06 41.33
CA SER A 341 -37.16 31.72 42.43
C SER A 341 -37.41 30.27 42.91
N SER A 342 -36.39 29.63 43.53
CA SER A 342 -36.47 28.69 44.70
C SER A 342 -37.02 27.26 44.44
N THR A 343 -36.62 26.11 45.04
CA THR A 343 -35.58 25.65 45.98
C THR A 343 -35.60 24.08 46.00
N ILE A 344 -34.45 23.44 46.26
CA ILE A 344 -34.17 22.08 46.84
C ILE A 344 -34.74 20.80 46.15
N GLU A 345 -33.87 19.92 45.63
CA GLU A 345 -33.55 18.57 46.19
C GLU A 345 -32.57 17.78 45.31
N GLU A 346 -31.67 17.06 45.99
CA GLU A 346 -30.60 16.19 45.50
C GLU A 346 -31.11 14.99 44.68
N THR A 347 -30.46 14.67 43.55
CA THR A 347 -29.59 13.47 43.39
C THR A 347 -29.11 13.25 41.95
N LEU A 348 -27.80 12.98 41.82
CA LEU A 348 -27.13 12.09 40.84
C LEU A 348 -27.41 12.28 39.33
N ALA A 349 -26.53 13.02 38.64
CA ALA A 349 -26.03 12.68 37.29
C ALA A 349 -24.94 13.65 36.79
N HIS A 350 -23.86 13.09 36.22
CA HIS A 350 -22.92 13.68 35.24
C HIS A 350 -22.27 15.06 35.48
N PRO A 351 -20.93 15.16 35.38
CA PRO A 351 -20.28 16.36 34.89
C PRO A 351 -20.15 16.33 33.36
N LEU A 352 -20.74 17.32 32.71
CA LEU A 352 -20.46 17.73 31.34
C LEU A 352 -19.14 18.51 31.27
N GLN A 353 -18.40 18.23 30.19
CA GLN A 353 -17.68 19.16 29.32
C GLN A 353 -16.64 20.10 29.94
N GLN A 354 -15.38 19.87 29.54
CA GLN A 354 -14.57 20.95 29.01
C GLN A 354 -13.97 20.55 27.65
N ARG A 355 -14.65 21.06 26.63
CA ARG A 355 -14.16 21.52 25.33
C ARG A 355 -12.64 21.77 25.33
N ASN A 356 -11.90 20.97 24.59
CA ASN A 356 -10.63 21.41 24.05
C ASN A 356 -10.50 20.90 22.61
N ASN A 357 -10.53 21.85 21.68
CA ASN A 357 -10.20 21.63 20.28
C ASN A 357 -8.69 21.40 20.20
N ASN A 358 -8.27 20.23 19.74
CA ASN A 358 -6.96 20.06 19.12
C ASN A 358 -7.10 19.02 17.99
N LEU A 359 -7.13 19.53 16.76
CA LEU A 359 -6.75 18.78 15.58
C LEU A 359 -5.24 18.53 15.67
N SER A 360 -4.85 17.28 15.88
CA SER A 360 -3.49 16.80 15.66
C SER A 360 -3.58 15.42 15.00
N GLY A 361 -2.86 15.28 13.89
CA GLY A 361 -2.97 14.17 12.95
C GLY A 361 -2.86 12.79 13.59
N THR A 362 -3.74 11.91 13.16
CA THR A 362 -3.66 10.47 13.40
C THR A 362 -2.89 9.85 12.23
N SER A 363 -1.59 9.65 12.42
CA SER A 363 -0.87 8.58 11.71
C SER A 363 -1.57 7.24 12.00
N PRO A 364 -1.80 6.38 11.01
CA PRO A 364 -2.27 5.03 11.30
C PRO A 364 -1.13 4.22 11.91
N ASN A 365 -1.29 3.87 13.19
CA ASN A 365 -0.44 2.89 13.87
C ASN A 365 -0.52 1.53 13.16
N ALA A 366 0.63 0.85 13.07
CA ALA A 366 0.84 -0.45 12.44
C ALA A 366 0.17 -1.65 13.16
N THR A 367 -0.90 -1.43 13.94
CA THR A 367 -1.53 -2.44 14.79
C THR A 367 -2.74 -3.13 14.15
N THR A 368 -3.13 -2.76 12.93
CA THR A 368 -4.39 -3.22 12.31
C THR A 368 -4.28 -4.55 11.54
N TRP A 369 -3.12 -5.23 11.57
CA TRP A 369 -2.89 -6.47 10.81
C TRP A 369 -3.19 -7.76 11.59
N GLU A 370 -3.82 -7.66 12.75
CA GLU A 370 -4.29 -8.83 13.48
C GLU A 370 -5.50 -9.44 12.78
N THR A 371 -5.26 -10.48 11.98
CA THR A 371 -6.31 -11.45 11.66
C THR A 371 -6.81 -12.03 12.97
N GLN A 372 -8.00 -11.64 13.43
CA GLN A 372 -8.63 -12.32 14.55
C GLN A 372 -8.89 -13.78 14.16
N VAL A 373 -8.10 -14.67 14.75
CA VAL A 373 -8.24 -16.11 14.60
C VAL A 373 -9.50 -16.53 15.35
N SER A 374 -10.61 -16.72 14.62
CA SER A 374 -11.74 -17.49 15.15
C SER A 374 -11.29 -18.94 15.31
N THR A 375 -11.20 -19.43 16.54
CA THR A 375 -10.79 -20.79 16.85
C THR A 375 -11.70 -21.80 16.14
N ALA A 376 -11.17 -22.51 15.14
CA ALA A 376 -11.83 -23.64 14.53
C ALA A 376 -11.87 -24.83 15.52
N ASN A 377 -13.02 -25.52 15.58
CA ASN A 377 -13.23 -26.71 16.40
C ASN A 377 -12.32 -27.87 15.94
N PRO A 378 -11.52 -28.48 16.83
CA PRO A 378 -10.76 -29.68 16.52
C PRO A 378 -11.65 -30.89 16.75
N SER A 379 -12.56 -31.16 15.81
CA SER A 379 -13.39 -32.37 15.86
C SER A 379 -13.71 -32.87 14.46
N THR A 380 -12.71 -32.92 13.59
CA THR A 380 -12.69 -33.77 12.38
C THR A 380 -11.32 -33.69 11.73
N LEU A 381 -10.40 -34.52 12.23
CA LEU A 381 -9.33 -35.13 11.45
C LEU A 381 -9.52 -36.65 11.51
#